data_AF-A0A6C1NPK9-F1
#
_entry.id   AF-A0A6C1NPK9-F1
#
_cell.length_a   1.000
_cell.length_b   1.000
_cell.length_c   1.000
_cell.angle_alpha   90.00
_cell.angle_beta   90.00
_cell.angle_gamma   90.00
#
_symmetry.space_group_name_H-M   'P 1'
#
loop_
_entity.id
_entity.type
_entity.pdbx_description
1 polymer ?
#
loop_
_entity_poly.entity_id
_entity_poly.type
_entity_poly.pdbx_seq_one_letter_code
_entity_poly.pdbx_strand_id
1 'polypeptide(L)'
;MSDSEGVGTGALERALRADHPNVSWVDVSTVRETVERIASRVLQVLAALTAFVVAGGVLVLLAALLSGRYYRRREAALLRTLGARGRRVRAVFMVEYAALGALAGLAGLLLGAGGGILLLHFGFDLAGTVPWLRLAAVWAGTVVLVVAAGWLTAGPVLRAPPVVVLREAEG
;
A
#
# COMPACT_ATOMS: atom_id res chain seq x y z
N MET A 1 49.77 52.37 -19.79
CA MET A 1 48.92 52.59 -20.99
C MET A 1 48.06 51.34 -21.17
N SER A 2 46.98 51.21 -20.39
CA SER A 2 46.15 50.00 -20.31
C SER A 2 44.73 50.35 -19.84
N ASP A 3 44.09 51.34 -20.47
CA ASP A 3 42.70 51.72 -20.19
C ASP A 3 42.06 52.28 -21.46
N SER A 4 41.54 51.41 -22.33
CA SER A 4 40.60 51.83 -23.38
C SER A 4 39.72 50.73 -23.98
N GLU A 5 39.85 49.45 -23.59
CA GLU A 5 39.06 48.34 -24.19
C GLU A 5 37.77 47.98 -23.42
N GLY A 6 37.32 48.80 -22.46
CA GLY A 6 36.16 48.50 -21.61
C GLY A 6 34.82 49.09 -22.04
N VAL A 7 34.80 50.05 -22.98
CA VAL A 7 33.60 50.87 -23.24
C VAL A 7 32.71 50.28 -24.36
N GLY A 8 33.26 49.52 -25.29
CA GLY A 8 32.52 48.92 -26.41
C GLY A 8 31.71 47.67 -26.04
N THR A 9 32.26 46.81 -25.18
CA THR A 9 31.65 45.51 -24.84
C THR A 9 30.36 45.68 -24.04
N GLY A 10 30.34 46.60 -23.07
CA GLY A 10 29.15 46.85 -22.26
C GLY A 10 28.00 47.53 -23.01
N ALA A 11 28.27 48.22 -24.12
CA ALA A 11 27.25 48.79 -24.99
C ALA A 11 26.71 47.76 -25.99
N LEU A 12 27.58 46.90 -26.51
CA LEU A 12 27.21 45.77 -27.38
C LEU A 12 26.40 44.72 -26.61
N GLU A 13 26.76 44.44 -25.35
CA GLU A 13 26.02 43.54 -24.46
C GLU A 13 24.63 44.08 -24.10
N ARG A 14 24.49 45.41 -23.95
CA ARG A 14 23.19 46.07 -23.74
C ARG A 14 22.32 46.10 -24.99
N ALA A 15 22.92 46.23 -26.17
CA ALA A 15 22.20 46.17 -27.45
C ALA A 15 21.71 44.74 -27.77
N LEU A 16 22.52 43.71 -27.52
CA LEU A 16 22.14 42.31 -27.71
C LEU A 16 21.02 41.85 -26.74
N ARG A 17 20.97 42.43 -25.53
CA ARG A 17 19.91 42.16 -24.54
C ARG A 17 18.59 42.89 -24.86
N ALA A 18 18.62 43.92 -25.71
CA ALA A 18 17.45 44.71 -26.08
C ALA A 18 16.66 44.11 -27.26
N ASP A 19 17.30 43.34 -28.15
CA ASP A 19 16.70 42.86 -29.40
C ASP A 19 15.96 41.50 -29.31
N HIS A 20 16.06 40.79 -28.17
CA HIS A 20 15.23 39.59 -27.92
C HIS A 20 14.59 39.54 -26.52
N PRO A 21 13.73 40.52 -26.12
CA PRO A 21 13.00 40.46 -24.86
C PRO A 21 11.80 39.48 -24.90
N ASN A 22 11.50 38.90 -26.07
CA ASN A 22 10.25 38.17 -26.34
C ASN A 22 10.44 36.75 -26.91
N VAL A 23 11.66 36.19 -26.87
CA VAL A 23 11.90 34.81 -27.31
C VAL A 23 12.33 33.95 -26.12
N SER A 24 11.36 33.19 -25.61
CA SER A 24 11.54 31.96 -24.83
C SER A 24 12.06 32.04 -23.38
N TRP A 25 11.56 33.00 -22.58
CA TRP A 25 11.60 32.92 -21.11
C TRP A 25 10.22 32.58 -20.51
N VAL A 26 9.42 31.76 -21.21
CA VAL A 26 8.51 30.86 -20.48
C VAL A 26 9.44 29.82 -19.87
N ASP A 27 9.87 30.13 -18.66
CA ASP A 27 10.87 29.37 -17.93
C ASP A 27 10.37 27.93 -17.80
N VAL A 28 10.94 27.01 -18.61
CA VAL A 28 10.58 25.58 -18.60
C VAL A 28 10.76 25.02 -17.19
N SER A 29 11.66 25.62 -16.40
CA SER A 29 11.83 25.32 -14.97
C SER A 29 10.61 25.71 -14.12
N THR A 30 9.99 26.88 -14.36
CA THR A 30 8.79 27.34 -13.65
C THR A 30 7.56 26.49 -14.02
N VAL A 31 7.42 26.13 -15.31
CA VAL A 31 6.33 25.23 -15.75
C VAL A 31 6.51 23.83 -15.13
N ARG A 32 7.73 23.29 -15.14
CA ARG A 32 8.04 22.01 -14.49
C ARG A 32 7.78 22.05 -12.99
N GLU A 33 8.20 23.10 -12.28
CA GLU A 33 7.96 23.24 -10.85
C GLU A 33 6.46 23.29 -10.56
N THR A 34 5.69 23.99 -11.40
CA THR A 34 4.23 24.05 -11.27
C THR A 34 3.60 22.68 -11.47
N VAL A 35 4.02 21.93 -12.50
CA VAL A 35 3.54 20.57 -12.76
C VAL A 35 3.91 19.62 -11.61
N GLU A 36 5.14 19.65 -11.13
CA GLU A 36 5.59 18.86 -9.98
C GLU A 36 4.81 19.22 -8.71
N ARG A 37 4.53 20.51 -8.49
CA ARG A 37 3.73 20.99 -7.35
C ARG A 37 2.30 20.48 -7.43
N ILE A 38 1.66 20.54 -8.61
CA ILE A 38 0.30 20.01 -8.81
C ILE A 38 0.29 18.48 -8.62
N ALA A 39 1.21 17.77 -9.26
CA ALA A 39 1.32 16.31 -9.14
C ALA A 39 1.57 15.89 -7.68
N SER A 40 2.44 16.58 -6.96
CA SER A 40 2.72 16.30 -5.55
C SER A 40 1.48 16.49 -4.67
N ARG A 41 0.66 17.53 -4.93
CA ARG A 41 -0.58 17.76 -4.21
C ARG A 41 -1.61 16.66 -4.47
N VAL A 42 -1.74 16.21 -5.72
CA VAL A 42 -2.61 15.08 -6.07
C VAL A 42 -2.14 13.81 -5.36
N LEU A 43 -0.84 13.50 -5.40
CA LEU A 43 -0.28 12.34 -4.71
C LEU A 43 -0.49 12.38 -3.19
N GLN A 44 -0.40 13.55 -2.55
CA GLN A 44 -0.71 13.70 -1.13
C GLN A 44 -2.16 13.34 -0.80
N VAL A 45 -3.11 13.81 -1.61
CA VAL A 45 -4.54 13.48 -1.45
C VAL A 45 -4.77 11.98 -1.66
N LEU A 46 -4.18 11.40 -2.72
CA LEU A 46 -4.28 9.96 -2.98
C LEU A 46 -3.64 9.12 -1.87
N ALA A 47 -2.53 9.56 -1.27
CA ALA A 47 -1.92 8.90 -0.13
C ALA A 47 -2.84 8.92 1.10
N ALA A 48 -3.50 10.04 1.38
CA ALA A 48 -4.48 10.14 2.46
C ALA A 48 -5.69 9.21 2.23
N LEU A 49 -6.20 9.16 0.99
CA LEU A 49 -7.27 8.23 0.61
C LEU A 49 -6.85 6.77 0.73
N THR A 50 -5.62 6.46 0.30
CA THR A 50 -5.06 5.10 0.43
C THR A 50 -4.96 4.69 1.89
N ALA A 51 -4.47 5.58 2.76
CA ALA A 51 -4.40 5.31 4.20
C ALA A 51 -5.80 5.05 4.80
N PHE A 52 -6.80 5.82 4.39
CA PHE A 52 -8.19 5.60 4.82
C PHE A 52 -8.76 4.26 4.34
N VAL A 53 -8.56 3.90 3.06
CA VAL A 53 -9.01 2.62 2.50
C VAL A 53 -8.31 1.45 3.18
N VAL A 54 -7.00 1.54 3.41
CA VAL A 54 -6.22 0.52 4.14
C VAL A 54 -6.75 0.37 5.56
N ALA A 55 -7.03 1.47 6.27
CA ALA A 55 -7.63 1.41 7.60
C ALA A 55 -9.00 0.70 7.57
N GLY A 56 -9.85 1.02 6.60
CA GLY A 56 -11.12 0.31 6.38
C GLY A 56 -10.92 -1.18 6.12
N GLY A 57 -9.96 -1.56 5.28
CA GLY A 57 -9.61 -2.96 5.02
C GLY A 57 -9.15 -3.71 6.27
N VAL A 58 -8.35 -3.06 7.13
CA VAL A 58 -7.94 -3.63 8.43
C VAL A 58 -9.15 -3.81 9.35
N LEU A 59 -10.09 -2.85 9.39
CA LEU A 59 -11.32 -3.00 10.18
C LEU A 59 -12.18 -4.16 9.68
N VAL A 60 -12.36 -4.30 8.37
CA VAL A 60 -13.09 -5.43 7.77
C VAL A 60 -12.40 -6.76 8.08
N LEU A 61 -11.07 -6.82 7.98
CA LEU A 61 -10.30 -8.00 8.36
C LEU A 61 -10.53 -8.37 9.83
N LEU A 62 -10.44 -7.39 10.73
CA LEU A 62 -10.69 -7.61 12.17
C LEU A 62 -12.12 -8.10 12.41
N ALA A 63 -13.12 -7.49 11.79
CA ALA A 63 -14.52 -7.91 11.91
C ALA A 63 -14.72 -9.36 11.45
N ALA A 64 -14.15 -9.75 10.30
CA ALA A 64 -14.21 -11.11 9.80
C ALA A 64 -13.56 -12.12 10.76
N LEU A 65 -12.41 -11.77 11.32
CA LEU A 65 -11.71 -12.60 12.31
C LEU A 65 -12.49 -12.75 13.61
N LEU A 66 -13.13 -11.67 14.08
CA LEU A 66 -13.96 -11.68 15.28
C LEU A 66 -15.19 -12.57 15.11
N SER A 67 -15.88 -12.48 13.97
CA SER A 67 -17.04 -13.32 13.64
C SER A 67 -16.67 -14.81 13.55
N GLY A 68 -15.49 -15.14 13.02
CA GLY A 68 -15.02 -16.53 12.87
C GLY A 68 -14.62 -17.23 14.18
N ARG A 69 -14.55 -16.52 15.32
CA ARG A 69 -14.04 -17.09 16.59
C ARG A 69 -14.85 -18.27 17.11
N TYR A 70 -16.18 -18.22 17.00
CA TYR A 70 -17.06 -19.29 17.47
C TYR A 70 -16.83 -20.60 16.71
N TYR A 71 -16.71 -20.51 15.38
CA TYR A 71 -16.47 -21.66 14.51
C TYR A 71 -15.11 -22.30 14.80
N ARG A 72 -14.05 -21.47 14.92
CA ARG A 72 -12.69 -21.94 15.24
C ARG A 72 -12.58 -22.56 16.64
N ARG A 73 -13.41 -22.15 17.61
CA ARG A 73 -13.45 -22.80 18.93
C ARG A 73 -13.96 -24.24 18.86
N ARG A 74 -15.02 -24.50 18.08
CA ARG A 74 -15.53 -25.86 17.86
C ARG A 74 -14.48 -26.73 17.16
N GLU A 75 -13.86 -26.21 16.11
CA GLU A 75 -12.81 -26.92 15.37
C GLU A 75 -11.59 -27.24 16.26
N ALA A 76 -11.16 -26.28 17.10
CA ALA A 76 -10.10 -26.50 18.07
C ALA A 76 -10.47 -27.52 19.16
N ALA A 77 -11.75 -27.63 19.53
CA ALA A 77 -12.24 -28.65 20.45
C ALA A 77 -12.20 -30.04 19.81
N LEU A 78 -12.67 -30.18 18.57
CA LEU A 78 -12.61 -31.42 17.79
C LEU A 78 -11.16 -31.90 17.57
N LEU A 79 -10.24 -31.00 17.25
CA LEU A 79 -8.83 -31.37 17.10
C LEU A 79 -8.21 -31.84 18.44
N ARG A 80 -8.63 -31.24 19.57
CA ARG A 80 -8.16 -31.67 20.90
C ARG A 80 -8.72 -33.02 21.30
N THR A 81 -9.97 -33.35 20.96
CA THR A 81 -10.53 -34.69 21.21
C THR A 81 -9.84 -35.76 20.36
N LEU A 82 -9.34 -35.40 19.18
CA LEU A 82 -8.45 -36.23 18.35
C LEU A 82 -6.98 -36.27 18.85
N GLY A 83 -6.69 -35.73 20.04
CA GLY A 83 -5.37 -35.78 20.67
C GLY A 83 -4.40 -34.67 20.26
N ALA A 84 -4.84 -33.66 19.52
CA ALA A 84 -3.98 -32.55 19.13
C ALA A 84 -3.65 -31.63 20.33
N ARG A 85 -2.35 -31.42 20.57
CA ARG A 85 -1.86 -30.42 21.55
C ARG A 85 -2.15 -29.01 21.03
N GLY A 86 -2.54 -28.07 21.91
CA GLY A 86 -2.92 -26.70 21.52
C GLY A 86 -1.85 -25.93 20.70
N ARG A 87 -0.57 -26.29 20.82
CA ARG A 87 0.51 -25.76 19.96
C ARG A 87 0.37 -26.17 18.49
N ARG A 88 -0.06 -27.40 18.19
CA ARG A 88 -0.27 -27.88 16.81
C ARG A 88 -1.47 -27.20 16.17
N VAL A 89 -2.57 -27.07 16.92
CA VAL A 89 -3.78 -26.37 16.46
C VAL A 89 -3.46 -24.93 16.03
N ARG A 90 -2.66 -24.21 16.83
CA ARG A 90 -2.21 -22.85 16.47
C ARG A 90 -1.33 -22.82 15.22
N ALA A 91 -0.43 -23.79 15.03
CA ALA A 91 0.42 -23.85 13.85
C ALA A 91 -0.39 -24.04 12.56
N VAL A 92 -1.41 -24.91 12.59
CA VAL A 92 -2.32 -25.12 11.46
C VAL A 92 -3.03 -23.82 11.08
N PHE A 93 -3.61 -23.11 12.05
CA PHE A 93 -4.26 -21.83 11.78
C PHE A 93 -3.29 -20.76 11.24
N MET A 94 -2.04 -20.71 11.70
CA MET A 94 -1.07 -19.76 11.15
C MET A 94 -0.76 -20.04 9.67
N VAL A 95 -0.66 -21.31 9.29
CA VAL A 95 -0.45 -21.71 7.88
C VAL A 95 -1.65 -21.34 7.03
N GLU A 96 -2.88 -21.57 7.53
CA GLU A 96 -4.12 -21.19 6.84
C GLU A 96 -4.17 -19.67 6.60
N TYR A 97 -3.90 -18.86 7.63
CA TYR A 97 -3.86 -17.40 7.49
C TYR A 97 -2.74 -16.93 6.57
N ALA A 98 -1.58 -17.59 6.58
CA ALA A 98 -0.49 -17.28 5.65
C ALA A 98 -0.91 -17.55 4.20
N ALA A 99 -1.58 -18.68 3.94
CA ALA A 99 -2.11 -19.01 2.62
C ALA A 99 -3.18 -18.01 2.16
N LEU A 100 -4.13 -17.66 3.04
CA LEU A 100 -5.16 -16.66 2.75
C LEU A 100 -4.54 -15.28 2.47
N GLY A 101 -3.58 -14.85 3.29
CA GLY A 101 -2.86 -13.58 3.08
C GLY A 101 -2.08 -13.57 1.77
N ALA A 102 -1.43 -14.69 1.41
CA ALA A 102 -0.67 -14.82 0.18
C ALA A 102 -1.58 -14.72 -1.06
N LEU A 103 -2.72 -15.43 -1.05
CA LEU A 103 -3.69 -15.40 -2.13
C LEU A 103 -4.37 -14.03 -2.26
N ALA A 104 -4.79 -13.43 -1.15
CA ALA A 104 -5.37 -12.09 -1.14
C ALA A 104 -4.38 -11.04 -1.63
N GLY A 105 -3.13 -11.11 -1.17
CA GLY A 105 -2.05 -10.23 -1.61
C GLY A 105 -1.75 -10.41 -3.10
N LEU A 106 -1.73 -11.65 -3.62
CA LEU A 106 -1.52 -11.91 -5.05
C LEU A 106 -2.66 -11.32 -5.88
N ALA A 107 -3.91 -11.53 -5.46
CA ALA A 107 -5.06 -10.96 -6.14
C ALA A 107 -5.00 -9.42 -6.16
N GLY A 108 -4.69 -8.79 -5.03
CA GLY A 108 -4.51 -7.34 -4.94
C GLY A 108 -3.36 -6.82 -5.81
N LEU A 109 -2.23 -7.53 -5.86
CA LEU A 109 -1.08 -7.19 -6.69
C LEU A 109 -1.41 -7.30 -8.18
N LEU A 110 -2.09 -8.37 -8.60
CA LEU A 110 -2.51 -8.55 -9.99
C LEU A 110 -3.52 -7.48 -10.42
N LEU A 111 -4.52 -7.19 -9.58
CA LEU A 111 -5.52 -6.16 -9.88
C LEU A 111 -4.90 -4.75 -9.88
N GLY A 112 -4.04 -4.44 -8.92
CA GLY A 112 -3.40 -3.13 -8.81
C GLY A 112 -2.37 -2.88 -9.91
N ALA A 113 -1.42 -3.79 -10.09
CA ALA A 113 -0.38 -3.66 -11.12
C ALA A 113 -0.96 -3.83 -12.52
N GLY A 114 -1.82 -4.83 -12.73
CA GLY A 114 -2.49 -5.07 -14.01
C GLY A 114 -3.41 -3.91 -14.39
N GLY A 115 -4.25 -3.44 -13.46
CA GLY A 115 -5.11 -2.27 -13.67
C GLY A 115 -4.31 -1.00 -13.93
N GLY A 116 -3.19 -0.79 -13.21
CA GLY A 116 -2.30 0.34 -13.43
C GLY A 116 -1.65 0.35 -14.82
N ILE A 117 -1.11 -0.79 -15.26
CA ILE A 117 -0.52 -0.93 -16.61
C ILE A 117 -1.59 -0.71 -17.68
N LEU A 118 -2.78 -1.30 -17.49
CA LEU A 118 -3.88 -1.18 -18.43
C LEU A 118 -4.34 0.28 -18.57
N LEU A 119 -4.47 0.99 -17.45
CA LEU A 119 -4.83 2.40 -17.45
C LEU A 119 -3.77 3.28 -18.11
N LEU A 120 -2.48 3.01 -17.87
CA LEU A 120 -1.39 3.75 -18.51
C LEU A 120 -1.37 3.53 -20.02
N HIS A 121 -1.58 2.29 -20.47
CA HIS A 121 -1.55 1.94 -21.89
C HIS A 121 -2.77 2.50 -22.64
N PHE A 122 -3.99 2.29 -22.13
CA PHE A 122 -5.22 2.70 -22.82
C PHE A 122 -5.61 4.16 -22.56
N GLY A 123 -5.27 4.70 -21.38
CA GLY A 123 -5.69 6.04 -20.97
C GLY A 123 -4.70 7.14 -21.30
N PHE A 124 -3.40 6.83 -21.32
CA PHE A 124 -2.35 7.85 -21.43
C PHE A 124 -1.27 7.54 -22.47
N ASP A 125 -1.29 6.36 -23.11
CA ASP A 125 -0.29 5.90 -24.08
C ASP A 125 1.17 5.94 -23.55
N LEU A 126 1.34 5.72 -22.24
CA LEU A 126 2.68 5.62 -21.61
C LEU A 126 3.08 4.16 -21.40
N ALA A 127 4.39 3.90 -21.54
CA ALA A 127 4.99 2.64 -21.12
C ALA A 127 5.01 2.55 -19.59
N GLY A 128 4.25 1.61 -19.02
CA GLY A 128 4.25 1.34 -17.59
C GLY A 128 5.54 0.68 -17.12
N THR A 129 6.19 1.24 -16.10
CA THR A 129 7.31 0.59 -15.41
C THR A 129 6.80 -0.10 -14.15
N VAL A 130 7.18 -1.37 -13.96
CA VAL A 130 6.72 -2.17 -12.82
C VAL A 130 7.82 -2.24 -11.76
N PRO A 131 7.65 -1.61 -10.58
CA PRO A 131 8.63 -1.68 -9.51
C PRO A 131 8.48 -3.00 -8.74
N TRP A 132 9.00 -4.10 -9.30
CA TRP A 132 8.89 -5.45 -8.74
C TRP A 132 9.25 -5.55 -7.26
N LEU A 133 10.33 -4.86 -6.83
CA LEU A 133 10.75 -4.84 -5.43
C LEU A 133 9.69 -4.24 -4.49
N ARG A 134 9.03 -3.15 -4.91
CA ARG A 134 7.98 -2.50 -4.10
C ARG A 134 6.74 -3.37 -4.04
N LEU A 135 6.37 -3.99 -5.16
CA LEU A 135 5.24 -4.92 -5.21
C LEU A 135 5.47 -6.15 -4.33
N ALA A 136 6.67 -6.72 -4.36
CA ALA A 136 7.06 -7.83 -3.48
C ALA A 136 7.01 -7.42 -2.00
N ALA A 137 7.47 -6.21 -1.66
CA ALA A 137 7.39 -5.68 -0.30
C ALA A 137 5.95 -5.49 0.18
N VAL A 138 5.07 -4.94 -0.67
CA VAL A 138 3.63 -4.79 -0.35
C VAL A 138 2.99 -6.16 -0.17
N TRP A 139 3.25 -7.11 -1.06
CA TRP A 139 2.73 -8.46 -0.97
C TRP A 139 3.14 -9.16 0.32
N ALA A 140 4.43 -9.14 0.65
CA ALA A 140 4.95 -9.68 1.89
C ALA A 140 4.33 -8.97 3.11
N GLY A 141 4.18 -7.65 3.04
CA GLY A 141 3.51 -6.85 4.07
C GLY A 141 2.06 -7.28 4.30
N THR A 142 1.30 -7.56 3.24
CA THR A 142 -0.08 -8.07 3.33
C THR A 142 -0.12 -9.43 4.02
N VAL A 143 0.76 -10.36 3.65
CA VAL A 143 0.85 -11.68 4.28
C VAL A 143 1.13 -11.55 5.78
N VAL A 144 2.14 -10.75 6.14
CA VAL A 144 2.51 -10.50 7.54
C VAL A 144 1.35 -9.87 8.31
N LEU A 145 0.65 -8.91 7.72
CA LEU A 145 -0.50 -8.25 8.35
C LEU A 145 -1.63 -9.24 8.66
N VAL A 146 -1.97 -10.11 7.70
CA VAL A 146 -3.03 -11.12 7.88
C VAL A 146 -2.64 -12.15 8.93
N VAL A 147 -1.40 -12.64 8.90
CA VAL A 147 -0.88 -13.60 9.90
C VAL A 147 -0.83 -12.95 11.29
N ALA A 148 -0.36 -11.72 11.41
CA ALA A 148 -0.33 -10.98 12.67
C ALA A 148 -1.74 -10.76 13.23
N ALA A 149 -2.70 -10.37 12.40
CA ALA A 149 -4.10 -10.25 12.80
C ALA A 149 -4.69 -11.60 13.27
N GLY A 150 -4.40 -12.68 12.56
CA GLY A 150 -4.76 -14.04 12.96
C GLY A 150 -4.13 -14.45 14.30
N TRP A 151 -2.87 -14.10 14.54
CA TRP A 151 -2.18 -14.38 15.80
C TRP A 151 -2.80 -13.61 16.97
N LEU A 152 -3.01 -12.29 16.81
CA LEU A 152 -3.58 -11.42 17.85
C LEU A 152 -4.97 -11.90 18.28
N THR A 153 -5.76 -12.38 17.32
CA THR A 153 -7.11 -12.87 17.59
C THR A 153 -7.15 -14.33 18.09
N ALA A 154 -6.10 -15.12 17.88
CA ALA A 154 -6.02 -16.52 18.33
C ALA A 154 -5.80 -16.67 19.85
N GLY A 155 -5.17 -15.69 20.51
CA GLY A 155 -4.89 -15.74 21.96
C GLY A 155 -6.15 -15.91 22.84
N PRO A 156 -7.18 -15.06 22.69
CA PRO A 156 -8.44 -15.18 23.44
C PRO A 156 -9.26 -16.44 23.10
N VAL A 157 -9.13 -16.97 21.88
CA VAL A 157 -9.83 -18.18 21.43
C VAL A 157 -9.33 -19.42 22.19
N LEU A 158 -8.04 -19.46 22.53
CA LEU A 158 -7.43 -20.57 23.26
C LEU A 158 -7.64 -20.52 24.78
N ARG A 159 -8.02 -19.35 25.33
CA ARG A 159 -8.21 -19.11 26.77
C ARG A 159 -9.65 -19.15 27.24
N ALA A 160 -10.62 -19.29 26.34
CA ALA A 160 -12.02 -19.34 26.71
C ALA A 160 -12.37 -20.66 27.40
N PRO A 161 -12.90 -20.65 28.64
CA PRO A 161 -13.29 -21.85 29.35
C PRO A 161 -14.36 -22.61 28.55
N PRO A 162 -14.23 -23.95 28.39
CA PRO A 162 -15.18 -24.80 27.64
C PRO A 162 -16.62 -24.80 28.17
N VAL A 163 -16.88 -24.18 29.33
CA VAL A 163 -18.13 -24.31 30.09
C VAL A 163 -19.24 -23.36 29.58
N VAL A 164 -18.90 -22.31 28.82
CA VAL A 164 -19.91 -21.36 28.29
C VAL A 164 -20.65 -21.91 27.07
N VAL A 165 -19.99 -22.76 26.27
CA VAL A 165 -20.56 -23.30 25.03
C VAL A 165 -21.62 -24.38 25.28
N LEU A 166 -21.62 -25.02 26.46
CA LEU A 166 -22.66 -25.98 26.87
C LEU A 166 -23.90 -25.29 27.46
N ARG A 167 -23.77 -24.05 27.96
CA ARG A 167 -24.89 -23.34 28.61
C ARG A 167 -25.79 -22.58 27.63
N GLU A 168 -25.29 -22.30 26.42
CA GLU A 168 -26.05 -21.71 25.30
C GLU A 168 -26.74 -22.77 24.41
N ALA A 169 -26.43 -24.07 24.60
CA ALA A 169 -27.08 -25.16 23.87
C ALA A 169 -28.31 -25.73 24.63
N GLU A 170 -28.51 -25.33 25.88
CA GLU A 170 -29.60 -25.77 26.76
C GLU A 170 -30.63 -24.65 27.06
N GLY A 171 -30.55 -23.47 26.44
CA GLY A 171 -31.51 -22.37 26.59
C GLY A 171 -31.89 -21.76 25.25
#